data_AF-D3P1F5-F1
#
_entry.id   AF-D3P1F5-F1
#
_cell.length_a   1.000
_cell.length_b   1.000
_cell.length_c   1.000
_cell.angle_alpha   90.00
_cell.angle_beta   90.00
_cell.angle_gamma   90.00
#
_symmetry.space_group_name_H-M   'P 1'
#
loop_
_entity.id
_entity.type
_entity.pdbx_description
1 polymer ?
#
loop_
_entity_poly.entity_id
_entity_poly.type
_entity_poly.pdbx_seq_one_letter_code
_entity_poly.pdbx_strand_id
1 'polypeptide(L)'
;MDQTNIPRTLPRKSATFDDYTLSEIRRAAATGLYDIRGAGTKRKLPHLDDLLFLGASISRYPLEGYREKCGTDVVLGSRFARKPIEIKIPITIAGMSFGSLSAQAKEALGRGASAMGTSTTTGDGGMTPEERGHSSKLVYQYLPSRYGMNPDDLRKADAIEVVVGQGAKPGGGGMLLGQKISARVAGMRTLPEGIDQRSACRHPDWTGPDDLEIKIQELREITDWEKPIYVKVGAARPYYDTALAVKAGADVVVLDGMQGGTAATQEVFIEHVGIPLLAAIRPAVQALQDLGMHRKVQLIVSGGIRNGADVAKCLALGADAVSIGTAALVALGDNDPALAAEYAELGTVPGAYDDWQDGRDPAGITTQDPALAARLDPVKAGRRLANYLSVMALEAQTIARACGKSHVHNLEPEDLVSLTIEAAAMAKVPLAGTDWIPGRSTY
;
A
#
# COMPACT_ATOMS: atom_id res chain seq x y z
N MET A 1 -50.67 -24.93 -33.57
CA MET A 1 -50.09 -23.59 -33.33
C MET A 1 -48.69 -23.60 -33.88
N ASP A 2 -48.39 -22.67 -34.78
CA ASP A 2 -47.08 -22.53 -35.39
C ASP A 2 -46.05 -22.12 -34.32
N GLN A 3 -45.14 -23.03 -33.96
CA GLN A 3 -44.13 -22.79 -32.93
C GLN A 3 -43.06 -21.76 -33.36
N THR A 4 -43.06 -21.34 -34.62
CA THR A 4 -42.09 -20.39 -35.16
C THR A 4 -42.36 -18.94 -34.74
N ASN A 5 -43.55 -18.64 -34.20
CA ASN A 5 -43.95 -17.29 -33.77
C ASN A 5 -44.08 -17.12 -32.24
N ILE A 6 -43.55 -18.06 -31.45
CA ILE A 6 -43.54 -17.93 -29.98
C ILE A 6 -42.33 -17.06 -29.58
N PRO A 7 -42.53 -15.88 -28.95
CA PRO A 7 -41.41 -15.08 -28.44
C PRO A 7 -40.59 -15.91 -27.44
N ARG A 8 -39.28 -16.02 -27.66
CA ARG A 8 -38.38 -16.70 -26.72
C ARG A 8 -37.93 -15.73 -25.64
N THR A 9 -37.83 -16.22 -24.41
CA THR A 9 -37.19 -15.47 -23.33
C THR A 9 -35.70 -15.29 -23.64
N LEU A 10 -35.17 -14.12 -23.29
CA LEU A 10 -33.73 -13.90 -23.38
C LEU A 10 -33.00 -14.75 -22.33
N PRO A 11 -31.83 -15.32 -22.65
CA PRO A 11 -31.01 -16.01 -21.65
C PRO A 11 -30.69 -15.09 -20.46
N ARG A 12 -30.85 -15.59 -19.24
CA ARG A 12 -30.50 -14.88 -18.00
C ARG A 12 -29.22 -15.48 -17.40
N LYS A 13 -28.17 -14.67 -17.28
CA LYS A 13 -26.92 -15.08 -16.61
C LYS A 13 -27.10 -15.12 -15.09
N SER A 14 -26.35 -15.99 -14.41
CA SER A 14 -26.31 -16.07 -12.95
C SER A 14 -25.55 -14.87 -12.38
N ALA A 15 -26.04 -14.28 -11.30
CA ALA A 15 -25.30 -13.27 -10.54
C ALA A 15 -24.22 -13.91 -9.64
N THR A 16 -24.41 -15.16 -9.23
CA THR A 16 -23.46 -15.92 -8.40
C THR A 16 -22.37 -16.60 -9.23
N PHE A 17 -22.71 -17.01 -10.44
CA PHE A 17 -21.80 -17.63 -11.40
C PHE A 17 -21.71 -16.75 -12.63
N ASP A 18 -21.07 -15.59 -12.47
CA ASP A 18 -20.80 -14.68 -13.57
C ASP A 18 -19.77 -15.27 -14.55
N ASP A 19 -19.51 -14.56 -15.65
CA ASP A 19 -18.64 -15.08 -16.72
C ASP A 19 -17.23 -15.37 -16.21
N TYR A 20 -16.71 -14.52 -15.32
CA TYR A 20 -15.40 -14.66 -14.70
C TYR A 20 -15.35 -15.87 -13.75
N THR A 21 -16.33 -16.01 -12.86
CA THR A 21 -16.43 -17.15 -11.94
C THR A 21 -16.52 -18.47 -12.73
N LEU A 22 -17.31 -18.51 -13.81
CA LEU A 22 -17.40 -19.68 -14.67
C LEU A 22 -16.09 -19.98 -15.41
N SER A 23 -15.34 -18.95 -15.86
CA SER A 23 -14.02 -19.17 -16.48
C SER A 23 -13.02 -19.72 -15.47
N GLU A 24 -13.00 -19.18 -14.24
CA GLU A 24 -12.11 -19.66 -13.20
C GLU A 24 -12.41 -21.09 -12.78
N ILE A 25 -13.69 -21.48 -12.64
CA ILE A 25 -14.07 -22.87 -12.36
C ILE A 25 -13.56 -23.80 -13.46
N ARG A 26 -13.69 -23.42 -14.74
CA ARG A 26 -13.21 -24.22 -15.87
C ARG A 26 -11.67 -24.31 -15.88
N ARG A 27 -10.97 -23.21 -15.64
CA ARG A 27 -9.51 -23.16 -15.54
C ARG A 27 -9.01 -24.06 -14.41
N ALA A 28 -9.60 -23.94 -13.22
CA ALA A 28 -9.26 -24.75 -12.05
C ALA A 28 -9.57 -26.23 -12.29
N ALA A 29 -10.70 -26.57 -12.91
CA ALA A 29 -11.06 -27.95 -13.24
C ALA A 29 -10.09 -28.58 -14.25
N ALA A 30 -9.61 -27.80 -15.22
CA ALA A 30 -8.66 -28.27 -16.24
C ALA A 30 -7.23 -28.40 -15.71
N THR A 31 -6.81 -27.55 -14.77
CA THR A 31 -5.40 -27.47 -14.32
C THR A 31 -5.15 -28.11 -12.96
N GLY A 32 -6.16 -28.17 -12.07
CA GLY A 32 -5.97 -28.57 -10.67
C GLY A 32 -5.18 -27.56 -9.84
N LEU A 33 -4.96 -26.34 -10.35
CA LEU A 33 -4.12 -25.31 -9.72
C LEU A 33 -4.93 -24.06 -9.36
N TYR A 34 -4.63 -23.47 -8.21
CA TYR A 34 -5.12 -22.14 -7.85
C TYR A 34 -4.51 -21.08 -8.77
N ASP A 35 -5.21 -19.98 -8.99
CA ASP A 35 -4.69 -18.87 -9.76
C ASP A 35 -3.67 -18.06 -8.96
N ILE A 36 -2.60 -17.61 -9.62
CA ILE A 36 -1.60 -16.71 -9.05
C ILE A 36 -1.61 -15.46 -9.90
N ARG A 37 -1.88 -14.31 -9.27
CA ARG A 37 -1.86 -13.02 -9.95
C ARG A 37 -1.26 -11.92 -9.08
N GLY A 38 -1.05 -10.78 -9.70
CA GLY A 38 -0.74 -9.51 -9.06
C GLY A 38 -1.98 -8.66 -8.74
N ALA A 39 -1.73 -7.37 -8.59
CA ALA A 39 -2.65 -6.33 -8.14
C ALA A 39 -3.18 -6.54 -6.71
N GLY A 40 -4.08 -5.65 -6.29
CA GLY A 40 -4.83 -5.78 -5.04
C GLY A 40 -6.21 -6.38 -5.30
N THR A 41 -7.08 -6.28 -4.30
CA THR A 41 -8.48 -6.67 -4.40
C THR A 41 -9.18 -5.98 -5.59
N LYS A 42 -9.86 -6.76 -6.45
CA LYS A 42 -10.66 -6.29 -7.60
C LYS A 42 -12.16 -6.20 -7.31
N ARG A 43 -12.67 -6.87 -6.26
CA ARG A 43 -14.09 -6.74 -5.87
C ARG A 43 -14.43 -5.32 -5.41
N LYS A 44 -15.70 -4.97 -5.57
CA LYS A 44 -16.26 -3.74 -5.01
C LYS A 44 -16.31 -3.83 -3.48
N LEU A 45 -15.76 -2.82 -2.82
CA LEU A 45 -15.73 -2.68 -1.37
C LEU A 45 -16.24 -1.27 -1.00
N PRO A 46 -16.79 -1.07 0.22
CA PRO A 46 -16.93 0.27 0.77
C PRO A 46 -15.57 1.01 0.69
N HIS A 47 -15.59 2.23 0.18
CA HIS A 47 -14.39 2.96 -0.20
C HIS A 47 -14.33 4.33 0.48
N LEU A 48 -13.15 4.94 0.51
CA LEU A 48 -12.99 6.33 0.92
C LEU A 48 -13.88 7.29 0.10
N ASP A 49 -14.30 6.91 -1.12
CA ASP A 49 -15.23 7.70 -1.94
C ASP A 49 -16.62 7.82 -1.32
N ASP A 50 -16.98 6.90 -0.42
CA ASP A 50 -18.23 6.96 0.34
C ASP A 50 -18.17 7.98 1.49
N LEU A 51 -17.03 8.65 1.70
CA LEU A 51 -16.87 9.74 2.66
C LEU A 51 -16.81 11.09 1.96
N LEU A 52 -17.40 12.11 2.57
CA LEU A 52 -17.31 13.51 2.15
C LEU A 52 -16.71 14.36 3.27
N PHE A 53 -16.06 15.45 2.87
CA PHE A 53 -15.73 16.54 3.77
C PHE A 53 -16.91 17.52 3.85
N LEU A 54 -17.22 18.01 5.05
CA LEU A 54 -18.25 19.03 5.24
C LEU A 54 -17.83 20.41 4.71
N GLY A 55 -16.54 20.73 4.83
CA GLY A 55 -16.02 22.06 4.51
C GLY A 55 -16.46 23.14 5.50
N ALA A 56 -15.68 24.20 5.57
CA ALA A 56 -15.92 25.35 6.41
C ALA A 56 -16.91 26.32 5.73
N SER A 57 -17.70 27.04 6.54
CA SER A 57 -18.70 28.02 6.09
C SER A 57 -18.86 29.13 7.14
N ILE A 58 -20.05 29.36 7.70
CA ILE A 58 -20.25 30.37 8.76
C ILE A 58 -19.87 29.82 10.14
N SER A 59 -19.97 28.50 10.37
CA SER A 59 -19.64 27.85 11.65
C SER A 59 -18.14 27.66 11.90
N ARG A 60 -17.33 27.66 10.85
CA ARG A 60 -15.87 27.63 10.85
C ARG A 60 -15.39 28.39 9.64
N TYR A 61 -14.34 29.20 9.76
CA TYR A 61 -13.79 29.94 8.63
C TYR A 61 -12.84 29.07 7.78
N PRO A 62 -12.97 29.07 6.43
CA PRO A 62 -11.99 28.45 5.55
C PRO A 62 -10.71 29.29 5.49
N LEU A 63 -9.61 28.67 5.07
CA LEU A 63 -8.35 29.37 4.81
C LEU A 63 -8.19 29.72 3.33
N GLU A 64 -7.69 30.90 3.03
CA GLU A 64 -7.45 31.38 1.66
C GLU A 64 -6.19 30.72 1.07
N GLY A 65 -6.39 29.87 0.05
CA GLY A 65 -5.32 29.06 -0.55
C GLY A 65 -4.07 29.81 -1.02
N TYR A 66 -4.24 31.05 -1.50
CA TYR A 66 -3.16 31.87 -2.06
C TYR A 66 -2.46 32.77 -1.01
N ARG A 67 -3.01 32.89 0.21
CA ARG A 67 -2.43 33.73 1.28
C ARG A 67 -1.97 32.91 2.47
N GLU A 68 -2.69 31.86 2.79
CA GLU A 68 -2.51 31.10 4.02
C GLU A 68 -1.78 29.79 3.76
N LYS A 69 -0.72 29.57 4.53
CA LYS A 69 0.08 28.36 4.47
C LYS A 69 -0.71 27.19 5.06
N CYS A 70 -0.60 26.03 4.41
CA CYS A 70 -1.09 24.77 4.94
C CYS A 70 0.09 23.79 4.97
N GLY A 71 0.56 23.39 6.15
CA GLY A 71 1.70 22.47 6.26
C GLY A 71 1.34 21.02 5.89
N THR A 72 2.36 20.27 5.47
CA THR A 72 2.25 18.87 4.99
C THR A 72 3.36 17.98 5.52
N ASP A 73 4.27 18.52 6.32
CA ASP A 73 5.42 17.80 6.84
C ASP A 73 5.02 16.81 7.93
N VAL A 74 5.76 15.71 8.01
CA VAL A 74 5.55 14.63 8.98
C VAL A 74 6.88 14.13 9.49
N VAL A 75 6.98 13.95 10.80
CA VAL A 75 8.12 13.28 11.46
C VAL A 75 7.70 11.85 11.80
N LEU A 76 8.45 10.88 11.28
CA LEU A 76 8.22 9.46 11.44
C LEU A 76 9.30 8.83 12.33
N GLY A 77 8.85 8.22 13.41
CA GLY A 77 9.65 7.40 14.30
C GLY A 77 10.51 8.16 15.29
N SER A 78 9.91 9.16 15.92
CA SER A 78 10.56 10.01 16.94
C SER A 78 10.64 9.39 18.34
N ARG A 79 10.10 8.19 18.54
CA ARG A 79 9.96 7.57 19.87
C ARG A 79 11.29 7.08 20.44
N PHE A 80 12.04 6.27 19.69
CA PHE A 80 13.29 5.66 20.16
C PHE A 80 14.49 5.95 19.27
N ALA A 81 14.28 6.32 18.00
CA ALA A 81 15.38 6.56 17.06
C ALA A 81 16.05 7.91 17.31
N ARG A 82 17.39 7.93 17.26
CA ARG A 82 18.17 9.17 17.34
C ARG A 82 18.04 10.04 16.09
N LYS A 83 17.73 9.44 14.93
CA LYS A 83 17.53 10.13 13.64
C LYS A 83 16.16 9.73 13.05
N PRO A 84 15.06 10.35 13.51
CA PRO A 84 13.75 10.12 12.89
C PRO A 84 13.73 10.57 11.43
N ILE A 85 12.76 10.06 10.65
CA ILE A 85 12.59 10.45 9.26
C ILE A 85 11.65 11.65 9.15
N GLU A 86 12.11 12.74 8.54
CA GLU A 86 11.26 13.89 8.21
C GLU A 86 10.86 13.86 6.73
N ILE A 87 9.57 13.73 6.42
CA ILE A 87 9.04 13.82 5.05
C ILE A 87 8.30 15.13 4.83
N LYS A 88 8.40 15.71 3.63
CA LYS A 88 7.78 17.01 3.30
C LYS A 88 6.28 16.91 2.98
N ILE A 89 5.82 15.73 2.61
CA ILE A 89 4.43 15.41 2.28
C ILE A 89 4.04 14.13 3.02
N PRO A 90 2.75 13.95 3.40
CA PRO A 90 2.31 12.81 4.20
C PRO A 90 2.07 11.56 3.32
N ILE A 91 2.90 11.37 2.29
CA ILE A 91 2.74 10.34 1.26
C ILE A 91 4.09 9.67 1.05
N THR A 92 4.19 8.38 1.33
CA THR A 92 5.39 7.55 1.11
C THR A 92 5.17 6.55 -0.02
N ILE A 93 6.25 5.99 -0.57
CA ILE A 93 6.17 4.90 -1.54
C ILE A 93 6.25 3.55 -0.82
N ALA A 94 5.28 2.67 -1.10
CA ALA A 94 5.19 1.37 -0.45
C ALA A 94 6.32 0.42 -0.87
N GLY A 95 6.64 -0.54 0.00
CA GLY A 95 7.66 -1.56 -0.27
C GLY A 95 7.31 -2.45 -1.45
N MET A 96 8.08 -2.36 -2.53
CA MET A 96 7.93 -3.17 -3.74
C MET A 96 9.30 -3.68 -4.17
N SER A 97 9.45 -5.02 -4.20
CA SER A 97 10.77 -5.64 -4.28
C SER A 97 11.45 -5.45 -5.63
N PHE A 98 12.78 -5.28 -5.64
CA PHE A 98 13.57 -5.65 -6.80
C PHE A 98 13.46 -7.17 -7.02
N GLY A 99 13.18 -7.59 -8.26
CA GLY A 99 12.71 -8.94 -8.60
C GLY A 99 11.26 -8.88 -9.04
N SER A 100 10.36 -8.34 -8.21
CA SER A 100 9.01 -7.97 -8.66
C SER A 100 9.06 -6.81 -9.67
N LEU A 101 9.87 -5.78 -9.36
CA LEU A 101 10.09 -4.61 -10.19
C LEU A 101 11.47 -4.66 -10.87
N SER A 102 11.57 -4.03 -12.04
CA SER A 102 12.83 -3.79 -12.75
C SER A 102 13.73 -2.78 -12.01
N ALA A 103 15.03 -2.78 -12.31
CA ALA A 103 15.96 -1.83 -11.71
C ALA A 103 15.61 -0.36 -12.08
N GLN A 104 15.13 -0.15 -13.31
CA GLN A 104 14.66 1.12 -13.84
C GLN A 104 13.45 1.63 -13.05
N ALA A 105 12.51 0.75 -12.69
CA ALA A 105 11.38 1.13 -11.85
C ALA A 105 11.85 1.51 -10.44
N LYS A 106 12.79 0.75 -9.86
CA LYS A 106 13.39 1.07 -8.56
C LYS A 106 14.10 2.43 -8.55
N GLU A 107 14.84 2.75 -9.62
CA GLU A 107 15.43 4.07 -9.83
C GLU A 107 14.37 5.18 -9.93
N ALA A 108 13.33 4.97 -10.76
CA ALA A 108 12.28 5.95 -10.99
C ALA A 108 11.54 6.31 -9.70
N LEU A 109 11.23 5.30 -8.86
CA LEU A 109 10.63 5.50 -7.54
C LEU A 109 11.54 6.37 -6.66
N GLY A 110 12.85 6.08 -6.62
CA GLY A 110 13.82 6.85 -5.85
C GLY A 110 13.88 8.31 -6.31
N ARG A 111 13.99 8.55 -7.62
CA ARG A 111 14.01 9.90 -8.21
C ARG A 111 12.74 10.70 -7.85
N GLY A 112 11.56 10.10 -8.04
CA GLY A 112 10.28 10.77 -7.80
C GLY A 112 10.05 11.09 -6.32
N ALA A 113 10.34 10.13 -5.43
CA ALA A 113 10.21 10.33 -3.98
C ALA A 113 11.17 11.41 -3.47
N SER A 114 12.43 11.40 -3.91
CA SER A 114 13.43 12.40 -3.53
C SER A 114 13.08 13.80 -3.99
N ALA A 115 12.57 13.94 -5.22
CA ALA A 115 12.13 15.24 -5.73
C ALA A 115 11.03 15.87 -4.85
N MET A 116 10.18 15.05 -4.25
CA MET A 116 9.12 15.49 -3.34
C MET A 116 9.49 15.46 -1.85
N GLY A 117 10.73 15.10 -1.52
CA GLY A 117 11.21 15.03 -0.14
C GLY A 117 10.50 13.98 0.72
N THR A 118 10.12 12.84 0.12
CA THR A 118 9.54 11.69 0.81
C THR A 118 10.40 10.44 0.66
N SER A 119 9.98 9.32 1.25
CA SER A 119 10.74 8.07 1.30
C SER A 119 10.28 7.03 0.26
N THR A 120 11.24 6.19 -0.16
CA THR A 120 10.96 4.88 -0.77
C THR A 120 11.13 3.74 0.21
N THR A 121 10.62 2.56 -0.15
CA THR A 121 10.79 1.33 0.63
C THR A 121 11.25 0.20 -0.27
N THR A 122 12.28 -0.55 0.15
CA THR A 122 12.96 -1.53 -0.71
C THR A 122 12.06 -2.64 -1.23
N GLY A 123 11.06 -3.05 -0.44
CA GLY A 123 10.34 -4.29 -0.67
C GLY A 123 11.14 -5.53 -0.27
N ASP A 124 10.59 -6.70 -0.58
CA ASP A 124 11.17 -8.03 -0.30
C ASP A 124 12.52 -8.37 -0.99
N GLY A 125 13.14 -7.42 -1.70
CA GLY A 125 14.22 -7.69 -2.65
C GLY A 125 15.62 -7.34 -2.16
N GLY A 126 15.73 -6.71 -0.99
CA GLY A 126 16.97 -6.07 -0.54
C GLY A 126 17.20 -4.71 -1.19
N MET A 127 18.33 -4.08 -0.84
CA MET A 127 18.69 -2.75 -1.32
C MET A 127 19.42 -2.84 -2.66
N THR A 128 18.96 -2.08 -3.66
CA THR A 128 19.65 -1.96 -4.95
C THR A 128 20.45 -0.66 -5.03
N PRO A 129 21.60 -0.63 -5.73
CA PRO A 129 22.32 0.61 -5.99
C PRO A 129 21.46 1.67 -6.69
N GLU A 130 20.60 1.24 -7.61
CA GLU A 130 19.72 2.11 -8.40
C GLU A 130 18.70 2.84 -7.52
N GLU A 131 18.07 2.13 -6.57
CA GLU A 131 17.14 2.74 -5.62
C GLU A 131 17.89 3.62 -4.61
N ARG A 132 18.90 3.06 -3.92
CA ARG A 132 19.60 3.78 -2.86
C ARG A 132 20.29 5.05 -3.37
N GLY A 133 20.88 4.99 -4.57
CA GLY A 133 21.58 6.12 -5.18
C GLY A 133 20.65 7.28 -5.57
N HIS A 134 19.35 7.02 -5.72
CA HIS A 134 18.37 8.03 -6.12
C HIS A 134 17.35 8.38 -5.03
N SER A 135 17.26 7.59 -3.96
CA SER A 135 16.44 7.87 -2.79
C SER A 135 17.22 8.72 -1.78
N SER A 136 16.68 9.88 -1.41
CA SER A 136 17.18 10.70 -0.30
C SER A 136 16.81 10.12 1.06
N LYS A 137 15.69 9.38 1.09
CA LYS A 137 15.16 8.65 2.24
C LYS A 137 14.70 7.28 1.78
N LEU A 138 15.20 6.22 2.42
CA LEU A 138 14.90 4.85 2.05
C LEU A 138 14.68 4.00 3.29
N VAL A 139 13.52 3.37 3.35
CA VAL A 139 13.11 2.40 4.35
C VAL A 139 13.49 1.01 3.86
N TYR A 140 14.27 0.28 4.65
CA TYR A 140 14.67 -1.09 4.31
C TYR A 140 13.71 -2.10 4.94
N GLN A 141 13.16 -3.02 4.14
CA GLN A 141 12.28 -4.05 4.67
C GLN A 141 13.05 -5.28 5.19
N TYR A 142 12.77 -5.63 6.44
CA TYR A 142 13.27 -6.82 7.11
C TYR A 142 12.18 -7.91 7.13
N LEU A 143 12.41 -8.99 6.39
CA LEU A 143 11.37 -9.96 6.01
C LEU A 143 11.50 -11.28 6.77
N PRO A 144 10.43 -12.09 6.85
CA PRO A 144 10.47 -13.45 7.40
C PRO A 144 11.61 -14.32 6.87
N SER A 145 11.84 -14.31 5.55
CA SER A 145 12.85 -15.17 4.90
C SER A 145 14.26 -14.58 4.84
N ARG A 146 14.47 -13.33 5.28
CA ARG A 146 15.77 -12.64 5.23
C ARG A 146 16.41 -12.54 3.83
N TYR A 147 15.61 -12.67 2.76
CA TYR A 147 16.10 -12.49 1.40
C TYR A 147 16.67 -11.08 1.20
N GLY A 148 17.87 -11.01 0.64
CA GLY A 148 18.57 -9.74 0.43
C GLY A 148 19.03 -9.05 1.70
N MET A 149 18.87 -9.66 2.88
CA MET A 149 19.23 -9.07 4.17
C MET A 149 20.75 -8.97 4.31
N ASN A 150 21.24 -7.74 4.39
CA ASN A 150 22.63 -7.42 4.61
C ASN A 150 22.74 -6.38 5.74
N PRO A 151 23.49 -6.65 6.83
CA PRO A 151 23.71 -5.68 7.89
C PRO A 151 24.25 -4.33 7.43
N ASP A 152 25.08 -4.31 6.37
CA ASP A 152 25.61 -3.04 5.85
C ASP A 152 24.53 -2.21 5.17
N ASP A 153 23.56 -2.85 4.54
CA ASP A 153 22.43 -2.14 3.93
C ASP A 153 21.43 -1.67 4.97
N LEU A 154 21.24 -2.41 6.08
CA LEU A 154 20.49 -1.92 7.24
C LEU A 154 21.09 -0.63 7.80
N ARG A 155 22.43 -0.53 7.89
CA ARG A 155 23.12 0.68 8.36
C ARG A 155 23.00 1.86 7.38
N LYS A 156 22.96 1.58 6.07
CA LYS A 156 22.76 2.58 4.99
C LYS A 156 21.31 3.02 4.84
N ALA A 157 20.35 2.31 5.44
CA ALA A 157 18.94 2.70 5.41
C ALA A 157 18.69 3.95 6.26
N ASP A 158 17.55 4.59 6.05
CA ASP A 158 17.09 5.72 6.87
C ASP A 158 16.07 5.27 7.92
N ALA A 159 15.40 4.13 7.68
CA ALA A 159 14.54 3.41 8.62
C ALA A 159 14.54 1.92 8.27
N ILE A 160 14.08 1.08 9.20
CA ILE A 160 13.88 -0.36 8.97
C ILE A 160 12.41 -0.69 9.18
N GLU A 161 11.79 -1.38 8.24
CA GLU A 161 10.41 -1.87 8.36
C GLU A 161 10.40 -3.38 8.53
N VAL A 162 10.05 -3.86 9.73
CA VAL A 162 9.83 -5.27 10.02
C VAL A 162 8.48 -5.68 9.45
N VAL A 163 8.49 -6.57 8.47
CA VAL A 163 7.27 -6.96 7.74
C VAL A 163 6.65 -8.20 8.38
N VAL A 164 5.58 -8.00 9.15
CA VAL A 164 4.76 -9.09 9.70
C VAL A 164 3.73 -9.56 8.68
N GLY A 165 3.20 -8.63 7.86
CA GLY A 165 2.26 -8.96 6.80
C GLY A 165 2.01 -7.80 5.84
N GLN A 166 1.28 -8.07 4.77
CA GLN A 166 0.85 -7.09 3.77
C GLN A 166 -0.63 -7.27 3.44
N GLY A 167 -1.25 -6.24 2.87
CA GLY A 167 -2.68 -6.19 2.59
C GLY A 167 -3.18 -7.26 1.61
N ALA A 168 -2.41 -7.56 0.57
CA ALA A 168 -2.79 -8.55 -0.46
C ALA A 168 -2.83 -10.01 0.05
N LYS A 169 -2.14 -10.31 1.15
CA LYS A 169 -1.97 -11.67 1.67
C LYS A 169 -1.64 -11.71 3.17
N PRO A 170 -2.51 -11.20 4.06
CA PRO A 170 -2.28 -11.31 5.49
C PRO A 170 -2.15 -12.79 5.89
N GLY A 171 -1.11 -13.15 6.64
CA GLY A 171 -0.81 -14.53 7.00
C GLY A 171 -0.14 -15.38 5.90
N GLY A 172 0.10 -14.82 4.71
CA GLY A 172 0.89 -15.42 3.64
C GLY A 172 2.33 -14.91 3.62
N GLY A 173 3.19 -15.58 2.84
CA GLY A 173 4.57 -15.15 2.59
C GLY A 173 4.74 -14.46 1.24
N GLY A 174 5.82 -13.69 1.08
CA GLY A 174 6.33 -13.20 -0.20
C GLY A 174 6.41 -14.30 -1.26
N MET A 175 6.18 -13.96 -2.52
CA MET A 175 6.24 -14.91 -3.65
C MET A 175 6.88 -14.22 -4.85
N LEU A 176 7.80 -14.92 -5.51
CA LEU A 176 8.39 -14.50 -6.77
C LEU A 176 8.59 -15.73 -7.65
N LEU A 177 7.96 -15.76 -8.82
CA LEU A 177 8.04 -16.91 -9.72
C LEU A 177 9.41 -17.00 -10.39
N GLY A 178 9.84 -18.22 -10.70
CA GLY A 178 11.17 -18.56 -11.21
C GLY A 178 11.56 -17.80 -12.48
N GLN A 179 10.59 -17.52 -13.36
CA GLN A 179 10.79 -16.69 -14.56
C GLN A 179 11.26 -15.26 -14.26
N LYS A 180 11.07 -14.76 -13.04
CA LYS A 180 11.56 -13.47 -12.55
C LYS A 180 12.76 -13.60 -11.60
N ILE A 181 13.30 -14.80 -11.44
CA ILE A 181 14.54 -15.03 -10.70
C ILE A 181 15.67 -15.14 -11.72
N SER A 182 16.13 -13.98 -12.19
CA SER A 182 17.35 -13.85 -12.98
C SER A 182 18.58 -14.11 -12.13
N ALA A 183 19.74 -14.37 -12.76
CA ALA A 183 21.03 -14.50 -12.06
C ALA A 183 21.29 -13.39 -11.02
N ARG A 184 20.92 -12.14 -11.31
CA ARG A 184 21.07 -11.02 -10.36
C ARG A 184 20.14 -11.16 -9.15
N VAL A 185 18.87 -11.49 -9.37
CA VAL A 185 17.89 -11.70 -8.28
C VAL A 185 18.28 -12.90 -7.43
N ALA A 186 18.67 -14.00 -8.07
CA ALA A 186 19.22 -15.20 -7.43
C ALA A 186 20.41 -14.86 -6.52
N GLY A 187 21.39 -14.11 -7.05
CA GLY A 187 22.57 -13.69 -6.28
C GLY A 187 22.24 -12.80 -5.09
N MET A 188 21.31 -11.87 -5.22
CA MET A 188 20.88 -11.01 -4.12
C MET A 188 20.13 -11.78 -3.02
N ARG A 189 19.39 -12.83 -3.38
CA ARG A 189 18.53 -13.56 -2.44
C ARG A 189 19.13 -14.90 -1.97
N THR A 190 20.32 -15.26 -2.45
CA THR A 190 20.96 -16.56 -2.20
C THR A 190 20.03 -17.71 -2.60
N LEU A 191 19.45 -17.61 -3.80
CA LEU A 191 18.53 -18.58 -4.37
C LEU A 191 19.08 -19.19 -5.67
N PRO A 192 18.69 -20.42 -6.03
CA PRO A 192 18.93 -20.94 -7.36
C PRO A 192 18.14 -20.14 -8.41
N GLU A 193 18.76 -19.90 -9.56
CA GLU A 193 18.13 -19.23 -10.71
C GLU A 193 16.94 -20.04 -11.24
N GLY A 194 15.87 -19.37 -11.65
CA GLY A 194 14.72 -20.02 -12.28
C GLY A 194 13.77 -20.80 -11.35
N ILE A 195 14.01 -20.83 -10.03
CA ILE A 195 13.20 -21.61 -9.08
C ILE A 195 12.24 -20.72 -8.29
N ASP A 196 10.94 -21.00 -8.34
CA ASP A 196 9.94 -20.26 -7.56
C ASP A 196 10.34 -20.03 -6.10
N GLN A 197 10.37 -18.76 -5.70
CA GLN A 197 10.57 -18.36 -4.32
C GLN A 197 9.24 -18.27 -3.59
N ARG A 198 9.17 -18.96 -2.45
CA ARG A 198 8.09 -18.84 -1.47
C ARG A 198 8.69 -18.47 -0.13
N SER A 199 8.46 -17.23 0.31
CA SER A 199 8.92 -16.78 1.63
C SER A 199 8.12 -17.45 2.74
N ALA A 200 8.71 -17.59 3.91
CA ALA A 200 8.01 -18.02 5.12
C ALA A 200 6.90 -17.01 5.47
N CYS A 201 5.78 -17.48 6.02
CA CYS A 201 4.68 -16.63 6.49
C CYS A 201 4.92 -16.05 7.89
N ARG A 202 5.94 -16.54 8.60
CA ARG A 202 6.35 -16.09 9.93
C ARG A 202 7.85 -15.96 9.98
N HIS A 203 8.33 -14.99 10.76
CA HIS A 203 9.75 -14.93 11.07
C HIS A 203 10.15 -16.18 11.87
N PRO A 204 11.26 -16.85 11.52
CA PRO A 204 11.65 -18.11 12.15
C PRO A 204 12.19 -17.94 13.56
N ASP A 205 12.63 -16.73 13.92
CA ASP A 205 13.34 -16.36 15.12
C ASP A 205 12.48 -15.62 16.15
N TRP A 206 11.17 -15.50 15.93
CA TRP A 206 10.22 -15.01 16.93
C TRP A 206 8.82 -15.60 16.73
N THR A 207 8.12 -15.86 17.84
CA THR A 207 6.80 -16.50 17.84
C THR A 207 5.67 -15.59 18.30
N GLY A 208 6.02 -14.50 18.99
CA GLY A 208 5.07 -13.54 19.53
C GLY A 208 5.66 -12.14 19.72
N PRO A 209 4.87 -11.22 20.27
CA PRO A 209 5.27 -9.82 20.44
C PRO A 209 6.48 -9.63 21.39
N ASP A 210 6.66 -10.52 22.36
CA ASP A 210 7.79 -10.43 23.32
C ASP A 210 9.12 -10.81 22.62
N ASP A 211 9.10 -11.82 21.76
CA ASP A 211 10.25 -12.17 20.92
C ASP A 211 10.50 -11.08 19.84
N LEU A 212 9.45 -10.45 19.32
CA LEU A 212 9.55 -9.33 18.38
C LEU A 212 10.24 -8.12 19.05
N GLU A 213 10.01 -7.87 20.33
CA GLU A 213 10.70 -6.83 21.09
C GLU A 213 12.22 -7.06 21.08
N ILE A 214 12.66 -8.29 21.35
CA ILE A 214 14.08 -8.67 21.29
C ILE A 214 14.64 -8.41 19.88
N LYS A 215 13.89 -8.81 18.84
CA LYS A 215 14.31 -8.56 17.44
C LYS A 215 14.43 -7.08 17.11
N ILE A 216 13.49 -6.26 17.58
CA ILE A 216 13.54 -4.81 17.41
C ILE A 216 14.77 -4.23 18.14
N GLN A 217 15.09 -4.71 19.34
CA GLN A 217 16.31 -4.29 20.03
C GLN A 217 17.58 -4.68 19.25
N GLU A 218 17.67 -5.89 18.72
CA GLU A 218 18.81 -6.29 17.88
C GLU A 218 19.00 -5.36 16.67
N LEU A 219 17.91 -4.99 15.99
CA LEU A 219 17.95 -4.07 14.85
C LEU A 219 18.41 -2.67 15.25
N ARG A 220 18.03 -2.22 16.46
CA ARG A 220 18.52 -0.95 17.01
C ARG A 220 20.02 -1.04 17.30
N GLU A 221 20.49 -2.09 17.95
CA GLU A 221 21.93 -2.28 18.21
C GLU A 221 22.74 -2.33 16.91
N ILE A 222 22.28 -3.06 15.89
CA ILE A 222 22.96 -3.14 14.58
C ILE A 222 23.11 -1.77 13.90
N THR A 223 22.18 -0.85 14.18
CA THR A 223 22.10 0.48 13.58
C THR A 223 22.46 1.61 14.55
N ASP A 224 23.12 1.29 15.66
CA ASP A 224 23.52 2.23 16.71
C ASP A 224 22.35 3.11 17.19
N TRP A 225 21.13 2.56 17.27
CA TRP A 225 19.92 3.29 17.65
C TRP A 225 19.61 4.51 16.78
N GLU A 226 20.21 4.64 15.60
CA GLU A 226 20.00 5.79 14.73
C GLU A 226 18.67 5.70 13.98
N LYS A 227 18.27 4.49 13.57
CA LYS A 227 17.18 4.29 12.61
C LYS A 227 15.86 3.96 13.32
N PRO A 228 14.74 4.56 12.92
CA PRO A 228 13.45 4.15 13.43
C PRO A 228 13.04 2.79 12.87
N ILE A 229 12.35 2.03 13.72
CA ILE A 229 11.87 0.68 13.43
C ILE A 229 10.36 0.70 13.23
N TYR A 230 9.92 0.40 12.01
CA TYR A 230 8.53 0.31 11.64
C TYR A 230 8.08 -1.13 11.77
N VAL A 231 6.82 -1.36 12.11
CA VAL A 231 6.20 -2.68 12.08
C VAL A 231 5.04 -2.64 11.11
N LYS A 232 5.16 -3.38 10.01
CA LYS A 232 4.14 -3.46 8.96
C LYS A 232 3.25 -4.69 9.16
N VAL A 233 1.94 -4.47 9.22
CA VAL A 233 0.92 -5.50 9.39
C VAL A 233 -0.13 -5.39 8.29
N GLY A 234 -0.63 -6.54 7.82
CA GLY A 234 -1.84 -6.59 7.00
C GLY A 234 -3.07 -6.37 7.87
N ALA A 235 -4.05 -5.62 7.40
CA ALA A 235 -5.26 -5.33 8.15
C ALA A 235 -6.12 -6.59 8.32
N ALA A 236 -5.92 -7.29 9.44
CA ALA A 236 -6.73 -8.43 9.86
C ALA A 236 -7.38 -8.17 11.21
N ARG A 237 -6.59 -7.81 12.23
CA ARG A 237 -7.07 -7.41 13.56
C ARG A 237 -6.43 -6.08 13.97
N PRO A 238 -6.78 -4.96 13.31
CA PRO A 238 -6.00 -3.72 13.39
C PRO A 238 -5.81 -3.17 14.79
N TYR A 239 -6.81 -3.28 15.68
CA TYR A 239 -6.66 -2.88 17.08
C TYR A 239 -5.54 -3.68 17.78
N TYR A 240 -5.64 -5.01 17.75
CA TYR A 240 -4.70 -5.89 18.45
C TYR A 240 -3.32 -5.88 17.81
N ASP A 241 -3.26 -5.92 16.48
CA ASP A 241 -1.99 -5.92 15.75
C ASP A 241 -1.21 -4.61 15.98
N THR A 242 -1.91 -3.47 16.03
CA THR A 242 -1.32 -2.17 16.38
C THR A 242 -0.86 -2.14 17.84
N ALA A 243 -1.69 -2.60 18.77
CA ALA A 243 -1.34 -2.63 20.19
C ALA A 243 -0.09 -3.49 20.47
N LEU A 244 0.00 -4.64 19.81
CA LEU A 244 1.16 -5.54 19.92
C LEU A 244 2.41 -4.97 19.27
N ALA A 245 2.30 -4.29 18.12
CA ALA A 245 3.42 -3.59 17.50
C ALA A 245 3.98 -2.48 18.41
N VAL A 246 3.09 -1.69 19.03
CA VAL A 246 3.46 -0.65 20.00
C VAL A 246 4.16 -1.24 21.22
N LYS A 247 3.64 -2.37 21.75
CA LYS A 247 4.23 -3.12 22.87
C LYS A 247 5.64 -3.59 22.53
N ALA A 248 5.83 -4.15 21.33
CA ALA A 248 7.13 -4.66 20.87
C ALA A 248 8.17 -3.54 20.61
N GLY A 249 7.79 -2.26 20.71
CA GLY A 249 8.73 -1.15 20.59
C GLY A 249 8.79 -0.53 19.19
N ALA A 250 7.73 -0.67 18.39
CA ALA A 250 7.61 0.06 17.12
C ALA A 250 7.69 1.58 17.34
N ASP A 251 8.45 2.23 16.47
CA ASP A 251 8.48 3.69 16.29
C ASP A 251 7.32 4.15 15.39
N VAL A 252 6.96 3.33 14.41
CA VAL A 252 5.88 3.55 13.44
C VAL A 252 5.14 2.24 13.20
N VAL A 253 3.81 2.29 13.09
CA VAL A 253 3.00 1.16 12.64
C VAL A 253 2.54 1.42 11.21
N VAL A 254 2.73 0.44 10.33
CA VAL A 254 2.25 0.49 8.95
C VAL A 254 1.11 -0.50 8.79
N LEU A 255 -0.10 -0.01 8.55
CA LEU A 255 -1.32 -0.81 8.43
C LEU A 255 -1.78 -0.88 6.97
N ASP A 256 -1.77 -2.08 6.41
CA ASP A 256 -2.02 -2.29 4.97
C ASP A 256 -3.39 -2.99 4.75
N GLY A 257 -4.37 -2.24 4.23
CA GLY A 257 -5.71 -2.74 3.91
C GLY A 257 -5.71 -3.75 2.76
N MET A 258 -6.77 -4.57 2.66
CA MET A 258 -6.84 -5.65 1.66
C MET A 258 -6.68 -5.21 0.20
N GLN A 259 -6.93 -3.93 -0.10
CA GLN A 259 -6.69 -3.34 -1.41
C GLN A 259 -5.20 -3.12 -1.73
N GLY A 260 -4.28 -3.42 -0.81
CA GLY A 260 -2.84 -3.41 -1.04
C GLY A 260 -2.46 -4.36 -2.18
N GLY A 261 -1.53 -3.93 -3.03
CA GLY A 261 -1.09 -4.71 -4.18
C GLY A 261 -0.05 -5.77 -3.84
N THR A 262 0.12 -6.74 -4.74
CA THR A 262 1.25 -7.67 -4.77
C THR A 262 1.65 -7.95 -6.21
N ALA A 263 2.89 -8.40 -6.44
CA ALA A 263 3.30 -8.90 -7.75
C ALA A 263 2.84 -10.33 -8.01
N ALA A 264 2.73 -11.13 -6.93
CA ALA A 264 2.32 -12.52 -7.01
C ALA A 264 1.78 -12.98 -5.66
N THR A 265 0.57 -13.53 -5.66
CA THR A 265 0.07 -14.44 -4.64
C THR A 265 -1.15 -15.17 -5.17
N GLN A 266 -1.64 -16.16 -4.44
CA GLN A 266 -2.87 -16.84 -4.78
C GLN A 266 -4.05 -15.86 -4.76
N GLU A 267 -4.88 -15.86 -5.79
CA GLU A 267 -6.04 -14.99 -5.88
C GLU A 267 -6.96 -15.09 -4.66
N VAL A 268 -7.15 -16.30 -4.13
CA VAL A 268 -7.98 -16.53 -2.94
C VAL A 268 -7.50 -15.71 -1.73
N PHE A 269 -6.20 -15.45 -1.59
CA PHE A 269 -5.69 -14.55 -0.54
C PHE A 269 -6.08 -13.10 -0.81
N ILE A 270 -5.87 -12.63 -2.04
CA ILE A 270 -6.13 -11.24 -2.43
C ILE A 270 -7.60 -10.88 -2.18
N GLU A 271 -8.49 -11.79 -2.56
CA GLU A 271 -9.92 -11.50 -2.57
C GLU A 271 -10.62 -11.82 -1.23
N HIS A 272 -10.08 -12.73 -0.41
CA HIS A 272 -10.82 -13.26 0.75
C HIS A 272 -10.12 -13.12 2.11
N VAL A 273 -8.94 -12.52 2.19
CA VAL A 273 -8.19 -12.41 3.45
C VAL A 273 -7.86 -10.97 3.78
N GLY A 274 -8.17 -10.55 5.01
CA GLY A 274 -8.02 -9.17 5.48
C GLY A 274 -9.31 -8.35 5.38
N ILE A 275 -9.23 -7.08 5.76
CA ILE A 275 -10.36 -6.14 5.73
C ILE A 275 -10.03 -4.88 4.92
N PRO A 276 -11.06 -4.16 4.39
CA PRO A 276 -10.85 -2.91 3.68
C PRO A 276 -10.17 -1.86 4.55
N LEU A 277 -9.31 -1.04 3.93
CA LEU A 277 -8.60 0.03 4.63
C LEU A 277 -9.55 0.95 5.42
N LEU A 278 -10.71 1.28 4.85
CA LEU A 278 -11.74 2.11 5.49
C LEU A 278 -12.13 1.61 6.89
N ALA A 279 -12.27 0.29 7.06
CA ALA A 279 -12.62 -0.34 8.33
C ALA A 279 -11.43 -0.50 9.28
N ALA A 280 -10.20 -0.38 8.76
CA ALA A 280 -8.99 -0.69 9.50
C ALA A 280 -8.42 0.50 10.28
N ILE A 281 -8.57 1.72 9.75
CA ILE A 281 -7.92 2.92 10.30
C ILE A 281 -8.37 3.22 11.74
N ARG A 282 -9.69 3.32 11.98
CA ARG A 282 -10.20 3.73 13.31
C ARG A 282 -9.90 2.75 14.42
N PRO A 283 -9.99 1.41 14.24
CA PRO A 283 -9.56 0.47 15.27
C PRO A 283 -8.05 0.57 15.60
N ALA A 284 -7.18 0.84 14.64
CA ALA A 284 -5.76 1.07 14.89
C ALA A 284 -5.52 2.39 15.65
N VAL A 285 -6.19 3.47 15.25
CA VAL A 285 -6.15 4.75 15.97
C VAL A 285 -6.67 4.60 17.40
N GLN A 286 -7.75 3.83 17.61
CA GLN A 286 -8.27 3.54 18.95
C GLN A 286 -7.21 2.83 19.82
N ALA A 287 -6.52 1.82 19.29
CA ALA A 287 -5.45 1.14 20.02
C ALA A 287 -4.33 2.11 20.43
N LEU A 288 -3.94 3.01 19.54
CA LEU A 288 -2.95 4.05 19.86
C LEU A 288 -3.46 5.03 20.94
N GLN A 289 -4.74 5.40 20.90
CA GLN A 289 -5.36 6.27 21.89
C GLN A 289 -5.43 5.61 23.27
N ASP A 290 -5.90 4.35 23.34
CA ASP A 290 -6.04 3.60 24.58
C ASP A 290 -4.68 3.33 25.26
N LEU A 291 -3.62 3.20 24.47
CA LEU A 291 -2.24 3.07 24.96
C LEU A 291 -1.58 4.42 25.28
N GLY A 292 -2.23 5.55 25.02
CA GLY A 292 -1.63 6.89 25.19
C GLY A 292 -0.47 7.17 24.22
N MET A 293 -0.47 6.49 23.07
CA MET A 293 0.58 6.50 22.04
C MET A 293 0.15 7.18 20.72
N HIS A 294 -1.10 7.64 20.61
CA HIS A 294 -1.55 8.39 19.45
C HIS A 294 -0.66 9.62 19.22
N ARG A 295 -0.17 9.77 17.97
CA ARG A 295 0.82 10.77 17.54
C ARG A 295 2.23 10.67 18.19
N LYS A 296 2.46 9.71 19.09
CA LYS A 296 3.81 9.36 19.61
C LYS A 296 4.42 8.19 18.84
N VAL A 297 3.59 7.20 18.52
CA VAL A 297 3.89 6.17 17.51
C VAL A 297 3.07 6.54 16.29
N GLN A 298 3.73 6.87 15.18
CA GLN A 298 3.02 7.30 13.98
C GLN A 298 2.35 6.12 13.29
N LEU A 299 1.18 6.37 12.70
CA LEU A 299 0.42 5.41 11.91
C LEU A 299 0.50 5.76 10.43
N ILE A 300 1.13 4.89 9.65
CA ILE A 300 1.08 4.92 8.19
C ILE A 300 0.02 3.94 7.73
N VAL A 301 -0.84 4.35 6.80
CA VAL A 301 -1.87 3.46 6.25
C VAL A 301 -1.68 3.25 4.74
N SER A 302 -1.97 2.06 4.24
CA SER A 302 -1.86 1.75 2.81
C SER A 302 -2.99 0.83 2.33
N GLY A 303 -3.12 0.72 1.01
CA GLY A 303 -4.15 -0.11 0.36
C GLY A 303 -5.21 0.74 -0.33
N GLY A 304 -5.16 0.80 -1.67
CA GLY A 304 -6.20 1.46 -2.49
C GLY A 304 -6.23 3.00 -2.47
N ILE A 305 -5.15 3.67 -2.08
CA ILE A 305 -5.08 5.15 -2.00
C ILE A 305 -4.65 5.72 -3.36
N ARG A 306 -5.47 6.62 -3.94
CA ARG A 306 -5.37 7.01 -5.37
C ARG A 306 -5.24 8.50 -5.65
N ASN A 307 -5.54 9.38 -4.70
CA ASN A 307 -5.54 10.83 -4.92
C ASN A 307 -5.41 11.58 -3.59
N GLY A 308 -5.34 12.92 -3.63
CA GLY A 308 -5.22 13.72 -2.41
C GLY A 308 -6.46 13.75 -1.54
N ALA A 309 -7.65 13.46 -2.08
CA ALA A 309 -8.86 13.28 -1.27
C ALA A 309 -8.77 12.02 -0.41
N ASP A 310 -8.30 10.90 -0.98
CA ASP A 310 -8.03 9.67 -0.23
C ASP A 310 -6.98 9.92 0.87
N VAL A 311 -5.90 10.67 0.56
CA VAL A 311 -4.89 11.09 1.55
C VAL A 311 -5.53 11.87 2.70
N ALA A 312 -6.27 12.94 2.38
CA ALA A 312 -6.90 13.80 3.38
C ALA A 312 -7.87 13.00 4.26
N LYS A 313 -8.67 12.08 3.69
CA LYS A 313 -9.59 11.23 4.44
C LYS A 313 -8.85 10.29 5.40
N CYS A 314 -7.76 9.67 4.96
CA CYS A 314 -6.93 8.84 5.83
C CYS A 314 -6.35 9.63 7.02
N LEU A 315 -5.86 10.86 6.77
CA LEU A 315 -5.34 11.75 7.81
C LEU A 315 -6.44 12.18 8.79
N ALA A 316 -7.61 12.57 8.28
CA ALA A 316 -8.79 12.93 9.07
C ALA A 316 -9.25 11.75 9.96
N LEU A 317 -9.20 10.52 9.45
CA LEU A 317 -9.51 9.32 10.23
C LEU A 317 -8.44 9.00 11.30
N GLY A 318 -7.31 9.70 11.30
CA GLY A 318 -6.30 9.67 12.36
C GLY A 318 -4.96 9.05 11.97
N ALA A 319 -4.71 8.78 10.69
CA ALA A 319 -3.37 8.41 10.23
C ALA A 319 -2.40 9.61 10.26
N ASP A 320 -1.11 9.34 10.31
CA ASP A 320 -0.03 10.34 10.21
C ASP A 320 0.50 10.45 8.77
N ALA A 321 0.52 9.35 8.03
CA ALA A 321 0.86 9.38 6.61
C ALA A 321 0.17 8.24 5.87
N VAL A 322 0.27 8.26 4.55
CA VAL A 322 -0.17 7.17 3.69
C VAL A 322 0.99 6.59 2.90
N SER A 323 0.85 5.33 2.48
CA SER A 323 1.79 4.72 1.53
C SER A 323 1.08 4.28 0.25
N ILE A 324 1.67 4.59 -0.90
CA ILE A 324 1.13 4.23 -2.23
C ILE A 324 2.02 3.23 -2.96
N GLY A 325 1.40 2.22 -3.56
CA GLY A 325 2.07 1.19 -4.39
C GLY A 325 1.56 1.25 -5.83
N THR A 326 0.42 0.61 -6.10
CA THR A 326 -0.19 0.56 -7.44
C THR A 326 -0.36 1.93 -8.08
N ALA A 327 -0.83 2.93 -7.34
CA ALA A 327 -0.96 4.28 -7.86
C ALA A 327 0.37 4.91 -8.30
N ALA A 328 1.47 4.59 -7.60
CA ALA A 328 2.81 5.01 -8.01
C ALA A 328 3.24 4.29 -9.29
N LEU A 329 2.98 2.98 -9.43
CA LEU A 329 3.29 2.21 -10.63
C LEU A 329 2.52 2.72 -11.87
N VAL A 330 1.22 3.02 -11.72
CA VAL A 330 0.41 3.66 -12.76
C VAL A 330 0.99 5.02 -13.14
N ALA A 331 1.45 5.81 -12.17
CA ALA A 331 2.11 7.09 -12.44
C ALA A 331 3.41 6.93 -13.25
N LEU A 332 4.16 5.83 -13.08
CA LEU A 332 5.32 5.52 -13.91
C LEU A 332 4.91 5.17 -15.36
N GLY A 333 3.78 4.50 -15.52
CA GLY A 333 3.22 4.08 -16.82
C GLY A 333 2.69 2.65 -16.86
N ASP A 334 2.45 2.01 -15.71
CA ASP A 334 1.83 0.69 -15.68
C ASP A 334 0.38 0.77 -16.18
N ASN A 335 -0.06 -0.25 -16.90
CA ASN A 335 -1.41 -0.35 -17.48
C ASN A 335 -1.81 0.85 -18.36
N ASP A 336 -0.84 1.53 -18.98
CA ASP A 336 -1.07 2.74 -19.79
C ASP A 336 -1.78 2.39 -21.13
N PRO A 337 -2.87 3.09 -21.51
CA PRO A 337 -3.55 2.89 -22.79
C PRO A 337 -2.66 3.03 -24.03
N ALA A 338 -1.52 3.72 -23.91
CA ALA A 338 -0.54 3.80 -24.99
C ALA A 338 0.05 2.43 -25.39
N LEU A 339 -0.03 1.41 -24.53
CA LEU A 339 0.47 0.05 -24.74
C LEU A 339 -0.64 -0.96 -25.06
N ALA A 340 -1.80 -0.48 -25.55
CA ALA A 340 -2.97 -1.33 -25.78
C ALA A 340 -2.71 -2.49 -26.75
N ALA A 341 -1.86 -2.30 -27.76
CA ALA A 341 -1.52 -3.35 -28.72
C ALA A 341 -0.71 -4.47 -28.05
N GLU A 342 0.28 -4.10 -27.24
CA GLU A 342 1.13 -5.02 -26.49
C GLU A 342 0.34 -5.78 -25.42
N TYR A 343 -0.61 -5.12 -24.74
CA TYR A 343 -1.51 -5.81 -23.82
C TYR A 343 -2.45 -6.79 -24.54
N ALA A 344 -2.91 -6.46 -25.75
CA ALA A 344 -3.72 -7.37 -26.54
C ALA A 344 -2.94 -8.64 -26.96
N GLU A 345 -1.65 -8.52 -27.26
CA GLU A 345 -0.77 -9.68 -27.52
C GLU A 345 -0.65 -10.61 -26.30
N LEU A 346 -0.79 -10.08 -25.09
CA LEU A 346 -0.83 -10.84 -23.84
C LEU A 346 -2.24 -11.36 -23.48
N GLY A 347 -3.25 -11.10 -24.32
CA GLY A 347 -4.63 -11.52 -24.07
C GLY A 347 -5.36 -10.67 -23.02
N THR A 348 -4.91 -9.45 -22.77
CA THR A 348 -5.49 -8.54 -21.78
C THR A 348 -5.72 -7.14 -22.36
N VAL A 349 -6.14 -6.19 -21.52
CA VAL A 349 -6.36 -4.79 -21.89
C VAL A 349 -5.72 -3.85 -20.86
N PRO A 350 -5.38 -2.60 -21.25
CA PRO A 350 -4.96 -1.57 -20.29
C PRO A 350 -5.95 -1.45 -19.12
N GLY A 351 -5.42 -1.41 -17.91
CA GLY A 351 -6.19 -1.36 -16.66
C GLY A 351 -6.62 -2.72 -16.12
N ALA A 352 -6.47 -3.80 -16.88
CA ALA A 352 -6.83 -5.16 -16.45
C ALA A 352 -5.63 -6.09 -16.25
N TYR A 353 -4.45 -5.75 -16.78
CA TYR A 353 -3.25 -6.58 -16.66
C TYR A 353 -2.80 -6.72 -15.21
N ASP A 354 -2.83 -7.95 -14.71
CA ASP A 354 -2.43 -8.35 -13.38
C ASP A 354 -1.50 -9.57 -13.37
N ASP A 355 -1.12 -10.11 -14.52
CA ASP A 355 -0.16 -11.22 -14.64
C ASP A 355 1.30 -10.78 -14.41
N TRP A 356 1.54 -9.90 -13.43
CA TRP A 356 2.86 -9.37 -13.10
C TRP A 356 3.85 -10.45 -12.68
N GLN A 357 3.37 -11.61 -12.23
CA GLN A 357 4.16 -12.79 -11.92
C GLN A 357 4.87 -13.37 -13.15
N ASP A 358 4.34 -13.14 -14.36
CA ASP A 358 4.90 -13.62 -15.63
C ASP A 358 6.16 -12.88 -16.06
N GLY A 359 6.36 -11.65 -15.55
CA GLY A 359 7.49 -10.83 -15.93
C GLY A 359 7.41 -10.30 -17.37
N ARG A 360 6.24 -10.37 -18.01
CA ARG A 360 6.02 -9.96 -19.41
C ARG A 360 5.45 -8.55 -19.55
N ASP A 361 5.57 -7.73 -18.50
CA ASP A 361 5.00 -6.39 -18.48
C ASP A 361 5.58 -5.49 -19.59
N PRO A 362 4.76 -5.07 -20.57
CA PRO A 362 5.22 -4.27 -21.69
C PRO A 362 5.69 -2.86 -21.28
N ALA A 363 5.27 -2.37 -20.12
CA ALA A 363 5.69 -1.07 -19.57
C ALA A 363 7.13 -1.10 -19.03
N GLY A 364 7.75 -2.28 -18.91
CA GLY A 364 9.11 -2.42 -18.38
C GLY A 364 9.21 -2.21 -16.87
N ILE A 365 8.08 -2.21 -16.15
CA ILE A 365 8.01 -1.94 -14.71
C ILE A 365 8.12 -3.24 -13.91
N THR A 366 7.25 -4.21 -14.17
CA THR A 366 7.15 -5.47 -13.42
C THR A 366 7.82 -6.64 -14.14
N THR A 367 9.08 -6.47 -14.56
CA THR A 367 9.84 -7.45 -15.35
C THR A 367 11.29 -7.59 -14.90
N GLN A 368 11.90 -8.72 -15.20
CA GLN A 368 13.37 -8.92 -15.16
C GLN A 368 13.96 -9.19 -16.55
N ASP A 369 13.15 -9.15 -17.61
CA ASP A 369 13.63 -9.24 -18.99
C ASP A 369 14.37 -7.93 -19.35
N PRO A 370 15.64 -7.99 -19.80
CA PRO A 370 16.41 -6.79 -20.11
C PRO A 370 15.82 -5.92 -21.23
N ALA A 371 15.19 -6.53 -22.23
CA ALA A 371 14.62 -5.81 -23.36
C ALA A 371 13.31 -5.10 -22.97
N LEU A 372 12.48 -5.71 -22.14
CA LEU A 372 11.30 -5.06 -21.56
C LEU A 372 11.71 -3.97 -20.57
N ALA A 373 12.64 -4.26 -19.66
CA ALA A 373 13.10 -3.30 -18.64
C ALA A 373 13.70 -2.02 -19.27
N ALA A 374 14.40 -2.15 -20.41
CA ALA A 374 14.95 -1.03 -21.16
C ALA A 374 13.88 -0.08 -21.76
N ARG A 375 12.61 -0.49 -21.84
CA ARG A 375 11.51 0.37 -22.31
C ARG A 375 11.16 1.47 -21.32
N LEU A 376 11.44 1.27 -20.03
CA LEU A 376 11.16 2.25 -19.00
C LEU A 376 12.34 3.23 -18.86
N ASP A 377 12.12 4.48 -19.26
CA ASP A 377 13.04 5.58 -18.94
C ASP A 377 12.85 6.00 -17.46
N PRO A 378 13.82 5.72 -16.57
CA PRO A 378 13.67 5.99 -15.15
C PRO A 378 13.65 7.49 -14.82
N VAL A 379 14.25 8.35 -15.65
CA VAL A 379 14.28 9.80 -15.44
C VAL A 379 12.91 10.38 -15.75
N LYS A 380 12.34 10.02 -16.91
CA LYS A 380 10.99 10.45 -17.30
C LYS A 380 9.94 9.91 -16.34
N ALA A 381 10.02 8.63 -15.97
CA ALA A 381 9.08 7.99 -15.05
C ALA A 381 9.16 8.60 -13.65
N GLY A 382 10.37 8.89 -13.14
CA GLY A 382 10.56 9.60 -11.87
C GLY A 382 9.95 11.00 -11.87
N ARG A 383 10.03 11.73 -12.99
CA ARG A 383 9.35 13.03 -13.14
C ARG A 383 7.82 12.90 -13.13
N ARG A 384 7.27 11.87 -13.79
CA ARG A 384 5.81 11.60 -13.73
C ARG A 384 5.37 11.33 -12.30
N LEU A 385 6.11 10.52 -11.56
CA LEU A 385 5.81 10.24 -10.15
C LEU A 385 5.88 11.50 -9.29
N ALA A 386 6.89 12.35 -9.46
CA ALA A 386 7.00 13.61 -8.72
C ALA A 386 5.80 14.53 -8.99
N ASN A 387 5.36 14.65 -10.25
CA ASN A 387 4.16 15.41 -10.60
C ASN A 387 2.91 14.85 -9.90
N TYR A 388 2.75 13.52 -9.94
CA TYR A 388 1.60 12.86 -9.31
C TYR A 388 1.57 13.06 -7.79
N LEU A 389 2.70 12.86 -7.11
CA LEU A 389 2.84 13.13 -5.67
C LEU A 389 2.57 14.60 -5.33
N SER A 390 3.02 15.54 -6.18
CA SER A 390 2.73 16.97 -6.01
C SER A 390 1.23 17.26 -6.10
N VAL A 391 0.52 16.67 -7.06
CA VAL A 391 -0.94 16.82 -7.18
C VAL A 391 -1.64 16.27 -5.94
N MET A 392 -1.30 15.06 -5.49
CA MET A 392 -1.89 14.48 -4.29
C MET A 392 -1.70 15.36 -3.05
N ALA A 393 -0.51 15.95 -2.88
CA ALA A 393 -0.24 16.85 -1.76
C ALA A 393 -1.04 18.16 -1.86
N LEU A 394 -1.11 18.76 -3.05
CA LEU A 394 -1.88 19.99 -3.30
C LEU A 394 -3.38 19.80 -3.08
N GLU A 395 -3.94 18.67 -3.52
CA GLU A 395 -5.33 18.30 -3.30
C GLU A 395 -5.63 18.13 -1.79
N ALA A 396 -4.75 17.43 -1.06
CA ALA A 396 -4.91 17.26 0.39
C ALA A 396 -4.84 18.60 1.14
N GLN A 397 -3.91 19.49 0.77
CA GLN A 397 -3.84 20.86 1.31
C GLN A 397 -5.09 21.68 0.97
N THR A 398 -5.63 21.53 -0.23
CA THR A 398 -6.84 22.24 -0.67
C THR A 398 -8.02 21.87 0.22
N ILE A 399 -8.18 20.57 0.50
CA ILE A 399 -9.21 20.07 1.41
C ILE A 399 -8.98 20.55 2.85
N ALA A 400 -7.75 20.49 3.36
CA ALA A 400 -7.42 20.96 4.69
C ALA A 400 -7.78 22.44 4.87
N ARG A 401 -7.40 23.30 3.91
CA ARG A 401 -7.78 24.72 3.93
C ARG A 401 -9.28 24.92 3.82
N ALA A 402 -9.96 24.14 2.98
CA ALA A 402 -11.42 24.18 2.88
C ALA A 402 -12.09 23.81 4.21
N CYS A 403 -11.46 22.99 5.05
CA CYS A 403 -11.92 22.66 6.40
C CYS A 403 -11.41 23.64 7.48
N GLY A 404 -10.77 24.75 7.10
CA GLY A 404 -10.22 25.74 8.03
C GLY A 404 -8.92 25.31 8.73
N LYS A 405 -8.19 24.34 8.18
CA LYS A 405 -7.01 23.72 8.79
C LYS A 405 -5.71 24.22 8.16
N SER A 406 -4.81 24.75 8.98
CA SER A 406 -3.48 25.27 8.59
C SER A 406 -2.40 24.19 8.47
N HIS A 407 -2.74 22.93 8.74
CA HIS A 407 -1.88 21.77 8.53
C HIS A 407 -2.77 20.57 8.21
N VAL A 408 -2.33 19.68 7.32
CA VAL A 408 -3.11 18.49 6.92
C VAL A 408 -3.37 17.53 8.08
N HIS A 409 -2.50 17.49 9.09
CA HIS A 409 -2.73 16.72 10.33
C HIS A 409 -3.78 17.30 11.27
N ASN A 410 -4.22 18.53 11.04
CA ASN A 410 -5.30 19.12 11.82
C ASN A 410 -6.67 18.68 11.30
N LEU A 411 -6.73 17.92 10.20
CA LEU A 411 -7.94 17.24 9.76
C LEU A 411 -8.35 16.19 10.79
N GLU A 412 -9.65 16.12 11.07
CA GLU A 412 -10.21 15.30 12.14
C GLU A 412 -11.46 14.54 11.65
N PRO A 413 -11.90 13.49 12.37
CA PRO A 413 -13.10 12.75 11.97
C PRO A 413 -14.36 13.60 11.92
N GLU A 414 -14.41 14.71 12.66
CA GLU A 414 -15.50 15.69 12.63
C GLU A 414 -15.62 16.45 11.30
N ASP A 415 -14.54 16.50 10.51
CA ASP A 415 -14.58 17.13 9.19
C ASP A 415 -15.29 16.22 8.16
N LEU A 416 -15.62 14.97 8.52
CA LEU A 416 -16.13 13.93 7.64
C LEU A 416 -17.58 13.54 7.94
N VAL A 417 -18.29 13.18 6.88
CA VAL A 417 -19.55 12.42 6.92
C VAL A 417 -19.52 11.28 5.91
N SER A 418 -20.36 10.28 6.12
CA SER A 418 -20.51 9.13 5.22
C SER A 418 -21.77 9.24 4.36
N LEU A 419 -21.68 8.82 3.11
CA LEU A 419 -22.81 8.70 2.17
C LEU A 419 -23.55 7.37 2.32
N THR A 420 -22.92 6.35 2.89
CA THR A 420 -23.48 5.00 3.05
C THR A 420 -23.44 4.55 4.50
N ILE A 421 -24.34 3.63 4.86
CA ILE A 421 -24.42 3.09 6.23
C ILE A 421 -23.17 2.25 6.52
N GLU A 422 -22.70 1.48 5.53
CA GLU A 422 -21.52 0.64 5.61
C GLU A 422 -20.26 1.47 5.90
N ALA A 423 -20.05 2.55 5.14
CA ALA A 423 -18.91 3.43 5.36
C ALA A 423 -19.01 4.17 6.70
N ALA A 424 -20.21 4.57 7.14
CA ALA A 424 -20.43 5.19 8.44
C ALA A 424 -20.00 4.24 9.58
N ALA A 425 -20.42 2.97 9.50
CA ALA A 425 -20.08 1.94 10.46
C ALA A 425 -18.56 1.65 10.48
N MET A 426 -17.95 1.49 9.29
CA MET A 426 -16.53 1.14 9.14
C MET A 426 -15.60 2.27 9.57
N ALA A 427 -15.85 3.48 9.07
CA ALA A 427 -15.03 4.66 9.34
C ALA A 427 -15.38 5.34 10.66
N LYS A 428 -16.43 4.88 11.37
CA LYS A 428 -16.93 5.46 12.62
C LYS A 428 -17.16 6.97 12.52
N VAL A 429 -17.74 7.41 11.40
CA VAL A 429 -18.15 8.80 11.14
C VAL A 429 -19.67 8.86 10.89
N PRO A 430 -20.34 9.99 11.18
CA PRO A 430 -21.80 10.07 11.04
C PRO A 430 -22.28 9.86 9.60
N LEU A 431 -23.47 9.28 9.44
CA LEU A 431 -24.17 9.29 8.16
C LEU A 431 -24.59 10.73 7.82
N ALA A 432 -24.34 11.17 6.60
CA ALA A 432 -24.57 12.54 6.14
C ALA A 432 -26.00 13.01 6.44
N GLY A 433 -26.10 14.20 7.04
CA GLY A 433 -27.37 14.78 7.49
C GLY A 433 -27.87 14.26 8.85
N THR A 434 -27.06 13.49 9.58
CA THR A 434 -27.40 12.95 10.90
C THR A 434 -26.17 12.94 11.83
N ASP A 435 -26.39 12.77 13.13
CA ASP A 435 -25.32 12.46 14.11
C ASP A 435 -25.15 10.95 14.33
N TRP A 436 -25.86 10.12 13.56
CA TRP A 436 -25.94 8.69 13.78
C TRP A 436 -24.74 7.95 13.19
N ILE A 437 -24.08 7.15 14.03
CA ILE A 437 -23.03 6.21 13.65
C ILE A 437 -23.54 4.79 13.94
N PRO A 438 -23.77 3.95 12.93
CA PRO A 438 -24.27 2.59 13.14
C PRO A 438 -23.37 1.80 14.11
N GLY A 439 -23.99 1.10 15.05
CA GLY A 439 -23.29 0.29 16.06
C GLY A 439 -22.69 1.09 17.23
N ARG A 440 -22.76 2.43 17.21
CA ARG A 440 -22.42 3.26 18.37
C ARG A 440 -23.68 3.53 19.18
N SER A 441 -23.85 2.85 20.30
CA SER A 441 -24.98 3.13 21.21
C SER A 441 -24.72 4.43 21.98
N THR A 442 -25.60 5.40 21.84
CA THR A 442 -25.75 6.52 22.77
C THR A 442 -26.60 6.03 23.94
N TYR A 443 -25.97 5.35 24.90
CA TYR A 443 -26.58 5.12 26.22
C TYR A 443 -25.74 5.82 27.27
#